data_AF-A0A091CUL1-F1
#
_entry.id   AF-A0A091CUL1-F1
#
_cell.length_a   1.000
_cell.length_b   1.000
_cell.length_c   1.000
_cell.angle_alpha   90.00
_cell.angle_beta   90.00
_cell.angle_gamma   90.00
#
_symmetry.space_group_name_H-M   'P 1'
#
loop_
_entity.id
_entity.type
_entity.pdbx_description
1 polymer ?
#
loop_
_entity_poly.entity_id
_entity_poly.type
_entity_poly.pdbx_seq_one_letter_code
_entity_poly.pdbx_strand_id
1 'polypeptide(L)'
;MQPVAPSVPVGAGSAHAAAVPPSTSPGLHHRAAFYNNDMDFGDLVSSQQEINGLSNEISRLESEVGHWRHIAQAQAMHSPDQAKICRLQCVIKKVQEDRNQELDNHQNEIAVLQNLRENKPGEIKYQHGEEITKLGEEQLKTYTVQREHLLTDLSKKARENRLLKRKYNKVLEITAAKGAALTKLQEEKQLPARCESSGSDASRRTIQNLSRIIREKDLEVDALRWQSQTLWVILQMSSGAGDGVGDVNSAPVEQLLEELGKLKQQVNNAQEWKPQAMSAVWNLQQEQLQQPQSQALADSDAHTKLEVGSTALVSGQEQRESRPETLQWEWVRVQYGQGQRRDTQGLLSGKPHTPASSLSSASPEASQLLQPETEKQRRSLWGKGATVGARRREDRWSEAIAAAPGQERREREQTNVEVRPLKEKPKGLQDLPEENRVGTSRGKETEHQAEENTDMKHSVTL
;
A
#
# COMPACT_ATOMS: atom_id res chain seq x y z
N MET A 1 -17.21 42.71 -53.77
CA MET A 1 -18.12 43.87 -53.63
C MET A 1 -17.27 45.13 -53.62
N GLN A 2 -17.15 45.75 -54.81
CA GLN A 2 -16.95 47.20 -55.01
C GLN A 2 -18.20 47.96 -54.47
N PRO A 3 -18.31 49.32 -54.44
CA PRO A 3 -17.58 50.31 -55.26
C PRO A 3 -17.26 51.70 -54.62
N VAL A 4 -16.58 52.55 -55.44
CA VAL A 4 -16.80 54.01 -55.67
C VAL A 4 -16.39 55.01 -54.58
N ALA A 5 -15.81 56.19 -54.83
CA ALA A 5 -15.08 56.86 -55.93
C ALA A 5 -14.58 58.21 -55.34
N PRO A 6 -13.64 58.93 -55.98
CA PRO A 6 -12.86 60.03 -55.39
C PRO A 6 -13.43 61.42 -55.70
N SER A 7 -12.92 62.46 -55.01
CA SER A 7 -13.14 63.86 -55.35
C SER A 7 -11.82 64.64 -55.46
N VAL A 8 -11.71 65.37 -56.56
CA VAL A 8 -10.74 66.37 -57.04
C VAL A 8 -11.64 67.47 -57.68
N PRO A 9 -11.24 68.75 -57.96
CA PRO A 9 -9.98 69.49 -57.81
C PRO A 9 -10.14 70.89 -57.16
N VAL A 10 -9.05 71.64 -56.96
CA VAL A 10 -8.89 73.02 -57.48
C VAL A 10 -7.41 73.28 -57.77
N GLY A 11 -7.09 73.55 -59.04
CA GLY A 11 -5.77 73.96 -59.52
C GLY A 11 -5.66 75.47 -59.66
N ALA A 12 -4.42 75.96 -59.60
CA ALA A 12 -4.04 77.36 -59.82
C ALA A 12 -2.83 77.44 -60.76
N GLY A 13 -2.82 78.47 -61.62
CA GLY A 13 -1.65 78.95 -62.38
C GLY A 13 -1.64 78.52 -63.84
N SER A 14 -2.14 79.32 -64.80
CA SER A 14 -1.46 80.45 -65.48
C SER A 14 -0.41 79.94 -66.49
N ALA A 15 -0.31 80.34 -67.76
CA ALA A 15 -0.88 81.42 -68.57
C ALA A 15 -0.78 81.00 -70.04
N HIS A 16 -1.70 81.46 -70.90
CA HIS A 16 -1.41 81.64 -72.32
C HIS A 16 -2.04 82.92 -72.85
N ALA A 17 -1.20 83.69 -73.53
CA ALA A 17 -1.52 84.91 -74.25
C ALA A 17 -2.36 84.61 -75.50
N ALA A 18 -3.40 85.43 -75.75
CA ALA A 18 -3.99 85.55 -77.07
C ALA A 18 -4.76 86.87 -77.23
N ALA A 19 -4.25 87.68 -78.17
CA ALA A 19 -4.97 88.40 -79.22
C ALA A 19 -6.26 89.17 -78.89
N VAL A 20 -6.13 90.49 -79.03
CA VAL A 20 -7.20 91.45 -79.31
C VAL A 20 -7.88 91.15 -80.64
N PRO A 21 -9.20 91.35 -80.75
CA PRO A 21 -9.78 91.95 -81.95
C PRO A 21 -10.71 93.15 -81.66
N PRO A 22 -10.95 94.01 -82.66
CA PRO A 22 -11.43 95.38 -82.47
C PRO A 22 -12.95 95.48 -82.35
N SER A 23 -13.40 96.50 -81.62
CA SER A 23 -14.81 96.90 -81.56
C SER A 23 -15.12 97.89 -82.68
N THR A 24 -16.12 97.54 -83.49
CA THR A 24 -16.70 98.35 -84.55
C THR A 24 -17.58 99.46 -83.96
N SER A 25 -17.44 100.67 -84.52
CA SER A 25 -18.10 101.95 -84.23
C SER A 25 -19.65 101.92 -84.20
N PRO A 26 -20.30 102.97 -83.66
CA PRO A 26 -20.57 104.21 -84.40
C PRO A 26 -20.31 105.47 -83.53
N GLY A 27 -19.78 106.59 -84.03
CA GLY A 27 -20.38 107.39 -85.09
C GLY A 27 -21.08 108.61 -84.47
N LEU A 28 -20.73 109.79 -85.01
CA LEU A 28 -21.50 111.03 -85.03
C LEU A 28 -21.29 112.04 -83.87
N HIS A 29 -20.52 113.08 -84.25
CA HIS A 29 -20.82 114.52 -84.19
C HIS A 29 -21.17 115.20 -82.86
N HIS A 30 -20.52 116.34 -82.64
CA HIS A 30 -21.10 117.69 -82.47
C HIS A 30 -20.05 118.54 -81.73
N ARG A 31 -19.06 119.10 -82.44
CA ARG A 31 -19.08 120.50 -82.91
C ARG A 31 -19.83 121.42 -81.94
N ALA A 32 -19.03 122.12 -81.13
CA ALA A 32 -19.42 123.16 -80.19
C ALA A 32 -20.47 124.11 -80.79
N ALA A 33 -21.66 124.10 -80.20
CA ALA A 33 -22.62 125.19 -80.27
C ALA A 33 -22.82 125.68 -78.84
N PHE A 34 -22.40 126.92 -78.62
CA PHE A 34 -22.69 127.71 -77.44
C PHE A 34 -24.20 127.73 -77.18
N TYR A 35 -24.63 127.06 -76.11
CA TYR A 35 -25.86 127.44 -75.42
C TYR A 35 -25.45 127.83 -73.99
N ASN A 36 -25.54 129.13 -73.73
CA ASN A 36 -25.84 129.67 -72.41
C ASN A 36 -27.10 128.96 -71.91
N ASN A 37 -26.94 127.89 -71.14
CA ASN A 37 -27.96 127.51 -70.17
C ASN A 37 -27.78 128.46 -69.00
N ASP A 38 -28.36 129.66 -69.14
CA ASP A 38 -28.65 130.52 -68.00
C ASP A 38 -29.66 129.72 -67.17
N MET A 39 -29.18 129.06 -66.11
CA MET A 39 -30.07 128.31 -65.22
C MET A 39 -30.92 129.34 -64.48
N ASP A 40 -32.20 129.40 -64.83
CA ASP A 40 -33.12 130.37 -64.25
C ASP A 40 -33.21 130.14 -62.73
N PHE A 41 -33.54 131.19 -61.96
CA PHE A 41 -33.65 131.09 -60.49
C PHE A 41 -34.60 129.95 -60.05
N GLY A 42 -35.61 129.61 -60.88
CA GLY A 42 -36.50 128.46 -60.67
C GLY A 42 -35.80 127.11 -60.76
N ASP A 43 -34.81 126.95 -61.65
CA ASP A 43 -33.99 125.74 -61.77
C ASP A 43 -33.06 125.61 -60.57
N LEU A 44 -32.51 126.74 -60.10
CA LEU A 44 -31.68 126.77 -58.91
C LEU A 44 -32.48 126.38 -57.64
N VAL A 45 -33.70 126.88 -57.49
CA VAL A 45 -34.59 126.53 -56.37
C VAL A 45 -35.07 125.07 -56.46
N SER A 46 -35.41 124.57 -57.66
CA SER A 46 -35.81 123.18 -57.87
C SER A 46 -34.66 122.21 -57.59
N SER A 47 -33.46 122.52 -58.07
CA SER A 47 -32.25 121.76 -57.78
C SER A 47 -31.92 121.77 -56.28
N GLN A 48 -32.07 122.91 -55.60
CA GLN A 48 -31.86 122.97 -54.16
C GLN A 48 -32.88 122.13 -53.37
N GLN A 49 -34.14 122.10 -53.81
CA GLN A 49 -35.16 121.25 -53.20
C GLN A 49 -34.92 119.76 -53.46
N GLU A 50 -34.43 119.40 -54.65
CA GLU A 50 -34.01 118.03 -54.98
C GLU A 50 -32.79 117.60 -54.16
N ILE A 51 -31.78 118.48 -54.00
CA ILE A 51 -30.61 118.24 -53.15
C ILE A 51 -31.04 117.98 -51.70
N ASN A 52 -32.00 118.74 -51.18
CA ASN A 52 -32.52 118.53 -49.82
C ASN A 52 -33.27 117.19 -49.71
N GLY A 53 -34.02 116.80 -50.74
CA GLY A 53 -34.68 115.49 -50.82
C GLY A 53 -33.69 114.33 -50.82
N LEU A 54 -32.66 114.42 -51.67
CA LEU A 54 -31.59 113.42 -51.75
C LEU A 54 -30.75 113.37 -50.48
N SER A 55 -30.48 114.50 -49.83
CA SER A 55 -29.71 114.53 -48.57
C SER A 55 -30.44 113.83 -47.43
N ASN A 56 -31.76 113.98 -47.35
CA ASN A 56 -32.58 113.25 -46.38
C ASN A 56 -32.61 111.75 -46.70
N GLU A 57 -32.71 111.39 -47.98
CA GLU A 57 -32.70 109.99 -48.41
C GLU A 57 -31.33 109.33 -48.18
N ILE A 58 -30.23 110.05 -48.43
CA ILE A 58 -28.88 109.60 -48.07
C ILE A 58 -28.76 109.41 -46.57
N SER A 59 -29.23 110.36 -45.75
CA SER A 59 -29.20 110.24 -44.29
C SER A 59 -30.02 109.02 -43.81
N ARG A 60 -31.18 108.78 -44.44
CA ARG A 60 -32.01 107.60 -44.18
C ARG A 60 -31.27 106.32 -44.55
N LEU A 61 -30.72 106.24 -45.75
CA LEU A 61 -29.97 105.07 -46.25
C LEU A 61 -28.69 104.83 -45.45
N GLU A 62 -27.98 105.87 -45.04
CA GLU A 62 -26.81 105.77 -44.16
C GLU A 62 -27.19 105.20 -42.79
N SER A 63 -28.32 105.63 -42.22
CA SER A 63 -28.84 105.06 -40.97
C SER A 63 -29.28 103.60 -41.14
N GLU A 64 -29.86 103.24 -42.27
CA GLU A 64 -30.31 101.88 -42.59
C GLU A 64 -29.11 100.95 -42.83
N VAL A 65 -28.09 101.40 -43.56
CA VAL A 65 -26.80 100.69 -43.69
C VAL A 65 -26.13 100.53 -42.32
N GLY A 66 -26.16 101.56 -41.48
CA GLY A 66 -25.68 101.50 -40.10
C GLY A 66 -26.41 100.46 -39.26
N HIS A 67 -27.74 100.37 -39.40
CA HIS A 67 -28.60 99.41 -38.73
C HIS A 67 -28.34 97.97 -39.19
N TRP A 68 -28.30 97.72 -40.51
CA TRP A 68 -28.01 96.40 -41.07
C TRP A 68 -26.60 95.92 -40.72
N ARG A 69 -25.62 96.84 -40.68
CA ARG A 69 -24.25 96.53 -40.22
C ARG A 69 -24.24 96.09 -38.75
N HIS A 70 -24.98 96.78 -37.87
CA HIS A 70 -25.10 96.39 -36.46
C HIS A 70 -25.79 95.03 -36.30
N ILE A 71 -26.87 94.77 -37.04
CA ILE A 71 -27.56 93.48 -37.00
C ILE A 71 -26.62 92.36 -37.47
N ALA A 72 -25.91 92.56 -38.57
CA ALA A 72 -24.97 91.58 -39.09
C ALA A 72 -23.82 91.30 -38.10
N GLN A 73 -23.28 92.33 -37.44
CA GLN A 73 -22.24 92.16 -36.42
C GLN A 73 -22.78 91.47 -35.16
N ALA A 74 -23.98 91.81 -34.69
CA ALA A 74 -24.61 91.18 -33.54
C ALA A 74 -24.92 89.69 -33.81
N GLN A 75 -25.39 89.34 -35.01
CA GLN A 75 -25.62 87.96 -35.42
C GLN A 75 -24.32 87.17 -35.59
N ALA A 76 -23.24 87.80 -36.09
CA ALA A 76 -21.94 87.18 -36.21
C ALA A 76 -21.29 86.87 -34.85
N MET A 77 -21.47 87.75 -33.86
CA MET A 77 -20.88 87.56 -32.52
C MET A 77 -21.72 86.67 -31.60
N HIS A 78 -23.04 86.64 -31.78
CA HIS A 78 -23.96 85.91 -30.91
C HIS A 78 -24.94 85.04 -31.69
N SER A 79 -24.42 84.20 -32.59
CA SER A 79 -25.22 83.08 -33.06
C SER A 79 -25.37 82.07 -31.91
N PRO A 80 -26.60 81.81 -31.39
CA PRO A 80 -26.82 80.77 -30.38
C PRO A 80 -26.39 79.39 -30.90
N ASP A 81 -26.23 79.25 -32.21
CA ASP A 81 -25.72 78.03 -32.83
C ASP A 81 -24.22 77.88 -32.66
N GLN A 82 -23.43 78.95 -32.57
CA GLN A 82 -21.99 78.85 -32.26
C GLN A 82 -21.76 78.30 -30.84
N ALA A 83 -22.54 78.73 -29.85
CA ALA A 83 -22.47 78.20 -28.49
C ALA A 83 -22.94 76.72 -28.41
N LYS A 84 -23.92 76.31 -29.23
CA LYS A 84 -24.31 74.89 -29.36
C LYS A 84 -23.21 74.08 -30.05
N ILE A 85 -22.58 74.61 -31.11
CA ILE A 85 -21.45 73.98 -31.81
C ILE A 85 -20.29 73.78 -30.84
N CYS A 86 -19.91 74.78 -30.04
CA CYS A 86 -18.86 74.64 -29.03
C CYS A 86 -19.22 73.56 -27.99
N ARG A 87 -20.47 73.52 -27.51
CA ARG A 87 -20.93 72.48 -26.56
C ARG A 87 -20.87 71.08 -27.16
N LEU A 88 -21.35 70.90 -28.39
CA LEU A 88 -21.27 69.62 -29.10
C LEU A 88 -19.82 69.21 -29.34
N GLN A 89 -18.95 70.14 -29.69
CA GLN A 89 -17.52 69.87 -29.85
C GLN A 89 -16.86 69.43 -28.53
N CYS A 90 -17.24 70.03 -27.40
CA CYS A 90 -16.80 69.58 -26.07
C CYS A 90 -17.31 68.16 -25.76
N VAL A 91 -18.57 67.85 -26.05
CA VAL A 91 -19.12 66.49 -25.85
C VAL A 91 -18.43 65.47 -26.75
N ILE A 92 -18.19 65.80 -28.03
CA ILE A 92 -17.48 64.91 -28.97
C ILE A 92 -16.05 64.64 -28.47
N LYS A 93 -15.32 65.67 -28.04
CA LYS A 93 -13.98 65.50 -27.46
C LYS A 93 -14.01 64.60 -26.23
N LYS A 94 -14.97 64.83 -25.32
CA LYS A 94 -15.12 64.01 -24.12
C LYS A 94 -15.42 62.55 -24.45
N VAL A 95 -16.36 62.29 -25.34
CA VAL A 95 -16.69 60.92 -25.78
C VAL A 95 -15.50 60.25 -26.46
N GLN A 96 -14.70 61.00 -27.23
CA GLN A 96 -13.48 60.48 -27.84
C GLN A 96 -12.42 60.12 -26.79
N GLU A 97 -12.26 60.96 -25.77
CA GLU A 97 -11.34 60.71 -24.64
C GLU A 97 -11.79 59.51 -23.80
N ASP A 98 -13.08 59.46 -23.41
CA ASP A 98 -13.67 58.34 -22.69
C ASP A 98 -13.50 57.02 -23.47
N ARG A 99 -13.73 57.03 -24.79
CA ARG A 99 -13.52 55.85 -25.65
C ARG A 99 -12.05 55.43 -25.69
N ASN A 100 -11.13 56.37 -25.78
CA ASN A 100 -9.70 56.04 -25.83
C ASN A 100 -9.24 55.45 -24.49
N GLN A 101 -9.70 56.02 -23.37
CA GLN A 101 -9.43 55.47 -22.04
C GLN A 101 -9.97 54.03 -21.90
N GLU A 102 -11.16 53.75 -22.44
CA GLU A 102 -11.72 52.40 -22.42
C GLU A 102 -10.92 51.41 -23.29
N LEU A 103 -10.40 51.85 -24.44
CA LEU A 103 -9.49 51.04 -25.25
C LEU A 103 -8.20 50.72 -24.49
N ASP A 104 -7.63 51.68 -23.76
CA ASP A 104 -6.44 51.45 -22.94
C ASP A 104 -6.74 50.50 -21.77
N ASN A 105 -7.91 50.62 -21.14
CA ASN A 105 -8.37 49.70 -20.10
C ASN A 105 -8.50 48.27 -20.64
N HIS A 106 -9.14 48.09 -21.79
CA HIS A 106 -9.26 46.79 -22.44
C HIS A 106 -7.90 46.21 -22.84
N GLN A 107 -6.99 47.04 -23.35
CA GLN A 107 -5.63 46.62 -23.69
C GLN A 107 -4.89 46.10 -22.45
N ASN A 108 -5.02 46.80 -21.31
CA ASN A 108 -4.46 46.38 -20.03
C ASN A 108 -5.10 45.09 -19.52
N GLU A 109 -6.43 44.95 -19.60
CA GLU A 109 -7.14 43.74 -19.20
C GLU A 109 -6.70 42.53 -20.05
N ILE A 110 -6.61 42.71 -21.37
CA ILE A 110 -6.08 41.68 -22.28
C ILE A 110 -4.65 41.29 -21.89
N ALA A 111 -3.78 42.26 -21.57
CA ALA A 111 -2.41 41.97 -21.15
C ALA A 111 -2.37 41.19 -19.83
N VAL A 112 -3.21 41.54 -18.84
CA VAL A 112 -3.32 40.80 -17.58
C VAL A 112 -3.81 39.37 -17.81
N LEU A 113 -4.85 39.20 -18.63
CA LEU A 113 -5.40 37.88 -18.96
C LEU A 113 -4.42 37.03 -19.75
N GLN A 114 -3.65 37.61 -20.67
CA GLN A 114 -2.59 36.93 -21.40
C GLN A 114 -1.47 36.47 -20.46
N ASN A 115 -0.98 37.36 -19.60
CA ASN A 115 0.02 37.00 -18.58
C ASN A 115 -0.48 35.90 -17.64
N LEU A 116 -1.76 35.96 -17.22
CA LEU A 116 -2.37 34.93 -16.40
C LEU A 116 -2.41 33.58 -17.13
N ARG A 117 -2.87 33.58 -18.40
CA ARG A 117 -2.95 32.40 -19.25
C ARG A 117 -1.58 31.77 -19.48
N GLU A 118 -0.54 32.58 -19.65
CA GLU A 118 0.83 32.12 -19.89
C GLU A 118 1.51 31.59 -18.61
N ASN A 119 1.33 32.28 -17.49
CA ASN A 119 2.04 31.96 -16.25
C ASN A 119 1.36 30.88 -15.40
N LYS A 120 0.02 30.83 -15.35
CA LYS A 120 -0.72 29.85 -14.53
C LYS A 120 -0.37 28.38 -14.81
N PRO A 121 -0.26 27.91 -16.06
CA PRO A 121 0.11 26.52 -16.30
C PRO A 121 1.54 26.21 -15.83
N GLY A 122 2.45 27.18 -15.90
CA GLY A 122 3.80 27.05 -15.34
C GLY A 122 3.75 26.94 -13.82
N GLU A 123 3.08 27.88 -13.16
CA GLU A 123 2.91 27.92 -11.70
C GLU A 123 2.33 26.61 -11.16
N ILE A 124 1.27 26.08 -11.78
CA ILE A 124 0.64 24.80 -11.39
C ILE A 124 1.63 23.63 -11.57
N LYS A 125 2.39 23.60 -12.66
CA LYS A 125 3.40 22.54 -12.90
C LYS A 125 4.51 22.58 -11.85
N TYR A 126 5.00 23.75 -11.49
CA TYR A 126 6.03 23.90 -10.46
C TYR A 126 5.49 23.51 -9.08
N GLN A 127 4.32 23.99 -8.69
CA GLN A 127 3.69 23.65 -7.41
C GLN A 127 3.42 22.15 -7.31
N HIS A 128 2.82 21.54 -8.33
CA HIS A 128 2.53 20.11 -8.32
C HIS A 128 3.81 19.26 -8.35
N GLY A 129 4.82 19.67 -9.12
CA GLY A 129 6.12 19.02 -9.13
C GLY A 129 6.79 19.05 -7.75
N GLU A 130 6.76 20.20 -7.09
CA GLU A 130 7.31 20.38 -5.74
C GLU A 130 6.52 19.59 -4.67
N GLU A 131 5.20 19.50 -4.78
CA GLU A 131 4.38 18.66 -3.90
C GLU A 131 4.69 17.17 -4.10
N ILE A 132 4.82 16.71 -5.34
CA ILE A 132 5.20 15.32 -5.63
C ILE A 132 6.58 15.01 -5.07
N THR A 133 7.57 15.89 -5.24
CA THR A 133 8.92 15.65 -4.71
C THR A 133 8.92 15.65 -3.18
N LYS A 134 8.23 16.59 -2.53
CA LYS A 134 8.10 16.63 -1.06
C LYS A 134 7.45 15.35 -0.52
N LEU A 135 6.32 14.93 -1.09
CA LEU A 135 5.64 13.69 -0.69
C LEU A 135 6.53 12.47 -0.93
N GLY A 136 7.21 12.39 -2.07
CA GLY A 136 8.14 11.30 -2.36
C GLY A 136 9.32 11.24 -1.38
N GLU A 137 9.92 12.38 -1.07
CA GLU A 137 11.00 12.48 -0.08
C GLU A 137 10.55 12.10 1.32
N GLU A 138 9.36 12.52 1.75
CA GLU A 138 8.82 12.20 3.07
C GLU A 138 8.52 10.71 3.23
N GLN A 139 7.96 10.09 2.19
CA GLN A 139 7.75 8.64 2.14
C GLN A 139 9.11 7.91 2.24
N LEU A 140 10.10 8.31 1.44
CA LEU A 140 11.43 7.72 1.49
C LEU A 140 12.09 7.87 2.86
N LYS A 141 12.03 9.06 3.47
CA LYS A 141 12.52 9.31 4.83
C LYS A 141 11.85 8.38 5.84
N THR A 142 10.52 8.26 5.78
CA THR A 142 9.76 7.36 6.65
C THR A 142 10.18 5.90 6.49
N TYR A 143 10.32 5.42 5.25
CA TYR A 143 10.79 4.06 4.98
C TYR A 143 12.23 3.83 5.45
N THR A 144 13.12 4.82 5.29
CA THR A 144 14.51 4.70 5.79
C THR A 144 14.56 4.57 7.31
N VAL A 145 13.78 5.38 8.04
CA VAL A 145 13.68 5.31 9.50
C VAL A 145 13.10 3.96 9.95
N GLN A 146 12.04 3.48 9.29
CA GLN A 146 11.47 2.16 9.60
C GLN A 146 12.48 1.03 9.38
N ARG A 147 13.25 1.08 8.28
CA ARG A 147 14.30 0.10 7.99
C ARG A 147 15.39 0.10 9.07
N GLU A 148 15.84 1.28 9.49
CA GLU A 148 16.85 1.42 10.54
C GLU A 148 16.35 0.94 11.91
N HIS A 149 15.10 1.22 12.23
CA HIS A 149 14.46 0.72 13.44
C HIS A 149 14.41 -0.82 13.45
N LEU A 150 13.93 -1.43 12.35
CA LEU A 150 13.92 -2.89 12.19
C LEU A 150 15.32 -3.49 12.26
N LEU A 151 16.33 -2.84 11.66
CA LEU A 151 17.72 -3.30 11.74
C LEU A 151 18.23 -3.28 13.18
N THR A 152 17.91 -2.23 13.94
CA THR A 152 18.25 -2.11 15.36
C THR A 152 17.59 -3.23 16.17
N ASP A 153 16.31 -3.49 15.95
CA ASP A 153 15.58 -4.57 16.62
C ASP A 153 16.11 -5.96 16.28
N LEU A 154 16.42 -6.22 15.01
CA LEU A 154 17.05 -7.47 14.58
C LEU A 154 18.42 -7.65 15.25
N SER A 155 19.22 -6.59 15.37
CA SER A 155 20.51 -6.65 16.06
C SER A 155 20.35 -6.99 17.56
N LYS A 156 19.34 -6.41 18.21
CA LYS A 156 18.98 -6.69 19.61
C LYS A 156 18.54 -8.15 19.77
N LYS A 157 17.66 -8.64 18.89
CA LYS A 157 17.19 -10.04 18.89
C LYS A 157 18.32 -11.02 18.62
N ALA A 158 19.27 -10.68 17.74
CA ALA A 158 20.45 -11.50 17.50
C ALA A 158 21.33 -11.60 18.76
N ARG A 159 21.49 -10.50 19.51
CA ARG A 159 22.21 -10.50 20.80
C ARG A 159 21.49 -11.33 21.87
N GLU A 160 20.17 -11.18 21.99
CA GLU A 160 19.33 -11.99 22.89
C GLU A 160 19.42 -13.48 22.57
N ASN A 161 19.35 -13.86 21.28
CA ASN A 161 19.49 -15.24 20.83
C ASN A 161 20.85 -15.83 21.19
N ARG A 162 21.94 -15.07 20.97
CA ARG A 162 23.29 -15.48 21.42
C ARG A 162 23.35 -15.70 22.93
N LEU A 163 22.71 -14.84 23.72
CA LEU A 163 22.67 -15.00 25.18
C LEU A 163 21.86 -16.24 25.59
N LEU A 164 20.70 -16.46 24.97
CA LEU A 164 19.86 -17.64 25.22
C LEU A 164 20.60 -18.94 24.85
N LYS A 165 21.32 -18.97 23.72
CA LYS A 165 22.17 -20.11 23.34
C LYS A 165 23.23 -20.42 24.40
N ARG A 166 23.87 -19.41 24.98
CA ARG A 166 24.82 -19.60 26.09
C ARG A 166 24.14 -20.20 27.31
N LYS A 167 22.97 -19.67 27.71
CA LYS A 167 22.19 -20.20 28.84
C LYS A 167 21.74 -21.64 28.59
N TYR A 168 21.27 -21.95 27.38
CA TYR A 168 20.88 -23.29 26.97
C TYR A 168 22.06 -24.27 27.07
N ASN A 169 23.22 -23.93 26.50
CA ASN A 169 24.41 -24.77 26.59
C ASN A 169 24.86 -24.97 28.04
N LYS A 170 24.71 -23.95 28.89
CA LYS A 170 25.05 -24.08 30.31
C LYS A 170 24.13 -25.06 31.04
N VAL A 171 22.83 -24.99 30.78
CA VAL A 171 21.87 -25.97 31.32
C VAL A 171 22.17 -27.36 30.78
N LEU A 172 22.48 -27.48 29.49
CA LEU A 172 22.85 -28.75 28.87
C LEU A 172 24.08 -29.38 29.55
N GLU A 173 25.12 -28.59 29.82
CA GLU A 173 26.33 -29.02 30.55
C GLU A 173 25.99 -29.52 31.97
N ILE A 174 25.17 -28.77 32.71
CA ILE A 174 24.73 -29.17 34.05
C ILE A 174 23.91 -30.46 33.99
N THR A 175 23.03 -30.61 33.01
CA THR A 175 22.22 -31.83 32.83
C THR A 175 23.09 -33.02 32.46
N ALA A 176 24.09 -32.85 31.60
CA ALA A 176 25.06 -33.91 31.28
C ALA A 176 25.87 -34.32 32.51
N ALA A 177 26.35 -33.35 33.31
CA ALA A 177 27.05 -33.63 34.56
C ALA A 177 26.15 -34.38 35.57
N LYS A 178 24.88 -33.97 35.71
CA LYS A 178 23.90 -34.69 36.53
C LYS A 178 23.63 -36.10 36.01
N GLY A 179 23.48 -36.27 34.70
CA GLY A 179 23.32 -37.58 34.06
C GLY A 179 24.49 -38.51 34.35
N ALA A 180 25.73 -38.01 34.21
CA ALA A 180 26.94 -38.76 34.52
C ALA A 180 27.05 -39.13 36.02
N ALA A 181 26.57 -38.27 36.92
CA ALA A 181 26.52 -38.58 38.34
C ALA A 181 25.47 -39.67 38.65
N LEU A 182 24.30 -39.61 38.01
CA LEU A 182 23.26 -40.64 38.15
C LEU A 182 23.70 -41.99 37.60
N THR A 183 24.40 -42.03 36.46
CA THR A 183 24.95 -43.30 35.93
C THR A 183 25.98 -43.90 36.86
N LYS A 184 26.88 -43.09 37.43
CA LYS A 184 27.84 -43.56 38.44
C LYS A 184 27.16 -44.11 39.69
N LEU A 185 26.13 -43.42 40.20
CA LEU A 185 25.34 -43.93 41.32
C LEU A 185 24.61 -45.23 40.97
N GLN A 186 24.10 -45.37 39.75
CA GLN A 186 23.48 -46.60 39.28
C GLN A 186 24.50 -47.73 39.12
N GLU A 187 25.68 -47.45 38.59
CA GLU A 187 26.79 -48.41 38.51
C GLU A 187 27.21 -48.87 39.90
N GLU A 188 27.42 -47.94 40.85
CA GLU A 188 27.72 -48.24 42.25
C GLU A 188 26.63 -49.10 42.91
N LYS A 189 25.35 -48.85 42.59
CA LYS A 189 24.22 -49.65 43.06
C LYS A 189 24.09 -51.01 42.36
N GLN A 190 24.70 -51.20 41.19
CA GLN A 190 24.81 -52.48 40.50
C GLN A 190 26.09 -53.26 40.83
N LEU A 191 27.11 -52.61 41.40
CA LEU A 191 28.31 -53.26 41.90
C LEU A 191 28.13 -54.23 43.10
N PRO A 192 27.07 -54.20 43.95
CA PRO A 192 26.85 -55.24 44.96
C PRO A 192 26.22 -56.51 44.36
N ALA A 193 25.62 -56.46 43.17
CA ALA A 193 25.03 -57.65 42.53
C ALA A 193 26.06 -58.64 41.97
N ARG A 194 27.35 -58.26 41.90
CA ARG A 194 28.43 -59.14 41.40
C ARG A 194 29.12 -59.97 42.51
N CYS A 195 28.69 -59.85 43.77
CA CYS A 195 29.33 -60.55 44.89
C CYS A 195 28.35 -61.25 45.87
N GLU A 196 27.23 -61.80 45.38
CA GLU A 196 26.27 -62.55 46.23
C GLU A 196 25.82 -63.91 45.64
N SER A 197 26.63 -64.59 44.82
CA SER A 197 26.27 -65.93 44.30
C SER A 197 26.61 -67.09 45.25
N SER A 198 27.42 -66.90 46.29
CA SER A 198 27.89 -67.99 47.15
C SER A 198 26.82 -68.57 48.08
N GLY A 199 25.87 -67.75 48.55
CA GLY A 199 24.78 -68.18 49.44
C GLY A 199 23.69 -68.99 48.72
N SER A 200 23.34 -68.58 47.50
CA SER A 200 22.35 -69.27 46.65
C SER A 200 22.85 -70.65 46.19
N ASP A 201 24.15 -70.81 45.96
CA ASP A 201 24.72 -72.10 45.55
C ASP A 201 24.80 -73.11 46.72
N ALA A 202 25.01 -72.63 47.94
CA ALA A 202 24.99 -73.48 49.14
C ALA A 202 23.57 -73.99 49.46
N SER A 203 22.56 -73.12 49.38
CA SER A 203 21.15 -73.50 49.57
C SER A 203 20.67 -74.44 48.46
N ARG A 204 21.07 -74.19 47.20
CA ARG A 204 20.76 -75.08 46.08
C ARG A 204 21.36 -76.49 46.26
N ARG A 205 22.59 -76.60 46.76
CA ARG A 205 23.26 -77.89 47.03
C ARG A 205 22.62 -78.65 48.20
N THR A 206 22.26 -77.94 49.26
CA THR A 206 21.58 -78.57 50.42
C THR A 206 20.19 -79.07 50.04
N ILE A 207 19.41 -78.30 49.27
CA ILE A 207 18.11 -78.73 48.73
C ILE A 207 18.28 -80.00 47.88
N GLN A 208 19.25 -80.02 46.95
CA GLN A 208 19.51 -81.20 46.12
C GLN A 208 19.94 -82.43 46.92
N ASN A 209 20.75 -82.25 47.97
CA ASN A 209 21.19 -83.36 48.82
C ASN A 209 20.03 -83.91 49.65
N LEU A 210 19.20 -83.05 50.24
CA LEU A 210 17.99 -83.47 50.96
C LEU A 210 17.02 -84.18 50.03
N SER A 211 16.81 -83.69 48.80
CA SER A 211 15.98 -84.38 47.80
C SER A 211 16.53 -85.77 47.42
N ARG A 212 17.85 -85.97 47.43
CA ARG A 212 18.46 -87.29 47.21
C ARG A 212 18.20 -88.23 48.38
N ILE A 213 18.39 -87.76 49.60
CA ILE A 213 18.19 -88.55 50.82
C ILE A 213 16.71 -88.96 50.97
N ILE A 214 15.77 -88.05 50.68
CA ILE A 214 14.34 -88.36 50.75
C ILE A 214 14.00 -89.51 49.79
N ARG A 215 14.43 -89.44 48.53
CA ARG A 215 14.18 -90.52 47.56
C ARG A 215 14.78 -91.86 47.98
N GLU A 216 15.98 -91.84 48.54
CA GLU A 216 16.65 -93.06 49.03
C GLU A 216 15.90 -93.66 50.23
N LYS A 217 15.40 -92.81 51.13
CA LYS A 217 14.58 -93.23 52.26
C LYS A 217 13.20 -93.73 51.82
N ASP A 218 12.60 -93.15 50.79
CA ASP A 218 11.32 -93.64 50.23
C ASP A 218 11.51 -95.05 49.63
N LEU A 219 12.61 -95.29 48.91
CA LEU A 219 12.95 -96.62 48.40
C LEU A 219 13.20 -97.64 49.52
N GLU A 220 13.85 -97.22 50.60
CA GLU A 220 14.05 -98.07 51.79
C GLU A 220 12.72 -98.39 52.46
N VAL A 221 11.82 -97.40 52.59
CA VAL A 221 10.47 -97.59 53.11
C VAL A 221 9.69 -98.58 52.23
N ASP A 222 9.77 -98.47 50.91
CA ASP A 222 9.09 -99.40 49.99
C ASP A 222 9.66 -100.82 50.07
N ALA A 223 10.98 -100.96 50.20
CA ALA A 223 11.62 -102.26 50.41
C ALA A 223 11.21 -102.90 51.75
N LEU A 224 11.18 -102.13 52.83
CA LEU A 224 10.72 -102.59 54.14
C LEU A 224 9.23 -102.93 54.14
N ARG A 225 8.40 -102.16 53.42
CA ARG A 225 6.98 -102.49 53.20
C ARG A 225 6.86 -103.82 52.47
N TRP A 226 7.64 -104.03 51.41
CA TRP A 226 7.64 -105.28 50.65
C TRP A 226 8.09 -106.48 51.50
N GLN A 227 9.13 -106.33 52.32
CA GLN A 227 9.58 -107.36 53.26
C GLN A 227 8.51 -107.68 54.30
N SER A 228 7.89 -106.65 54.88
CA SER A 228 6.80 -106.82 55.87
C SER A 228 5.58 -107.51 55.25
N GLN A 229 5.22 -107.16 54.01
CA GLN A 229 4.14 -107.82 53.26
C GLN A 229 4.46 -109.30 52.99
N THR A 230 5.70 -109.60 52.61
CA THR A 230 6.16 -110.98 52.36
C THR A 230 6.14 -111.81 53.64
N LEU A 231 6.63 -111.25 54.75
CA LEU A 231 6.55 -111.90 56.06
C LEU A 231 5.10 -112.12 56.49
N TRP A 232 4.19 -111.18 56.22
CA TRP A 232 2.76 -111.35 56.50
C TRP A 232 2.12 -112.48 55.68
N VAL A 233 2.48 -112.65 54.41
CA VAL A 233 2.04 -113.78 53.58
C VAL A 233 2.59 -115.10 54.11
N ILE A 234 3.87 -115.15 54.49
CA ILE A 234 4.48 -116.33 55.12
C ILE A 234 3.79 -116.65 56.45
N LEU A 235 3.47 -115.64 57.27
CA LEU A 235 2.76 -115.82 58.54
C LEU A 235 1.30 -116.24 58.35
N GLN A 236 0.61 -115.74 57.32
CA GLN A 236 -0.73 -116.22 56.96
C GLN A 236 -0.71 -117.65 56.44
N MET A 237 0.29 -118.01 55.64
CA MET A 237 0.52 -119.40 55.20
C MET A 237 0.91 -120.30 56.38
N SER A 238 1.60 -119.76 57.39
CA SER A 238 1.92 -120.42 58.66
C SER A 238 0.73 -120.53 59.63
N SER A 239 -0.24 -119.62 59.54
CA SER A 239 -1.47 -119.60 60.36
C SER A 239 -2.66 -120.32 59.68
N GLY A 240 -2.40 -120.93 58.52
CA GLY A 240 -3.32 -121.79 57.74
C GLY A 240 -3.09 -123.29 57.93
N ALA A 241 -2.48 -123.71 59.05
CA ALA A 241 -2.54 -125.08 59.54
C ALA A 241 -2.91 -125.00 61.03
N GLY A 242 -3.94 -125.75 61.42
CA GLY A 242 -4.62 -125.60 62.69
C GLY A 242 -3.75 -125.79 63.93
N ASP A 243 -4.23 -125.12 64.97
CA ASP A 243 -4.26 -125.53 66.37
C ASP A 243 -2.92 -125.75 67.10
N GLY A 244 -2.59 -124.81 67.99
CA GLY A 244 -1.68 -125.08 69.10
C GLY A 244 -0.89 -123.90 69.68
N VAL A 245 -1.47 -123.24 70.68
CA VAL A 245 -0.82 -122.81 71.95
C VAL A 245 0.19 -121.63 71.97
N GLY A 246 -0.11 -120.64 72.83
CA GLY A 246 0.85 -119.98 73.73
C GLY A 246 1.36 -118.61 73.28
N ASP A 247 0.72 -117.49 73.63
CA ASP A 247 0.98 -116.71 74.87
C ASP A 247 2.44 -116.25 75.04
N VAL A 248 2.82 -115.06 74.52
CA VAL A 248 3.97 -114.27 75.00
C VAL A 248 3.81 -112.74 74.72
N ASN A 249 3.52 -111.99 75.79
CA ASN A 249 3.98 -110.65 76.22
C ASN A 249 3.70 -109.34 75.44
N SER A 250 2.95 -108.46 76.12
CA SER A 250 2.47 -107.12 75.77
C SER A 250 3.34 -105.94 76.29
N ALA A 251 4.64 -105.89 75.96
CA ALA A 251 5.52 -104.77 76.38
C ALA A 251 6.07 -103.90 75.22
N PRO A 252 6.41 -104.44 74.04
CA PRO A 252 6.92 -103.61 72.92
C PRO A 252 5.86 -102.71 72.27
N VAL A 253 4.59 -103.04 72.44
CA VAL A 253 3.46 -102.37 71.78
C VAL A 253 3.12 -101.04 72.45
N GLU A 254 3.29 -100.95 73.77
CA GLU A 254 2.95 -99.75 74.55
C GLU A 254 3.95 -98.61 74.31
N GLN A 255 5.24 -98.94 74.18
CA GLN A 255 6.29 -97.99 73.83
C GLN A 255 6.15 -97.47 72.39
N LEU A 256 5.68 -98.31 71.46
CA LEU A 256 5.37 -97.89 70.09
C LEU A 256 4.17 -96.94 70.02
N LEU A 257 3.16 -97.12 70.89
CA LEU A 257 2.02 -96.21 70.97
C LEU A 257 2.40 -94.83 71.52
N GLU A 258 3.33 -94.77 72.48
CA GLU A 258 3.81 -93.51 73.04
C GLU A 258 4.64 -92.70 72.03
N GLU A 259 5.52 -93.37 71.27
CA GLU A 259 6.26 -92.75 70.16
C GLU A 259 5.33 -92.29 69.02
N LEU A 260 4.27 -93.05 68.74
CA LEU A 260 3.24 -92.66 67.77
C LEU A 260 2.46 -91.41 68.23
N GLY A 261 2.23 -91.26 69.55
CA GLY A 261 1.68 -90.05 70.15
C GLY A 261 2.57 -88.82 69.97
N LYS A 262 3.88 -88.95 70.23
CA LYS A 262 4.87 -87.87 70.06
C LYS A 262 5.00 -87.44 68.59
N LEU A 263 5.05 -88.38 67.66
CA LEU A 263 5.07 -88.09 66.22
C LEU A 263 3.79 -87.40 65.76
N LYS A 264 2.63 -87.82 66.27
CA LYS A 264 1.34 -87.16 65.96
C LYS A 264 1.31 -85.70 66.47
N GLN A 265 1.89 -85.44 67.64
CA GLN A 265 2.03 -84.09 68.18
C GLN A 265 2.93 -83.20 67.30
N GLN A 266 4.07 -83.73 66.84
CA GLN A 266 4.96 -83.01 65.93
C GLN A 266 4.30 -82.70 64.58
N VAL A 267 3.54 -83.65 64.02
CA VAL A 267 2.80 -83.44 62.76
C VAL A 267 1.75 -82.35 62.93
N ASN A 268 1.05 -82.28 64.07
CA ASN A 268 0.09 -81.20 64.35
C ASN A 268 0.78 -79.82 64.45
N ASN A 269 1.90 -79.71 65.17
CA ASN A 269 2.65 -78.46 65.28
C ASN A 269 3.17 -77.98 63.90
N ALA A 270 3.64 -78.91 63.07
CA ALA A 270 4.07 -78.60 61.69
C ALA A 270 2.89 -78.17 60.79
N GLN A 271 1.69 -78.66 61.07
CA GLN A 271 0.48 -78.32 60.31
C GLN A 271 -0.07 -76.93 60.69
N GLU A 272 0.03 -76.51 61.96
CA GLU A 272 -0.32 -75.14 62.41
C GLU A 272 0.62 -74.07 61.85
N TRP A 273 1.85 -74.43 61.51
CA TRP A 273 2.81 -73.51 60.91
C TRP A 273 2.45 -73.09 59.48
N LYS A 274 1.66 -73.91 58.76
CA LYS A 274 1.21 -73.62 57.38
C LYS A 274 0.31 -72.38 57.27
N PRO A 275 -0.79 -72.22 58.06
CA PRO A 275 -1.61 -71.02 58.00
C PRO A 275 -0.88 -69.75 58.46
N GLN A 276 0.04 -69.85 59.44
CA GLN A 276 0.89 -68.71 59.83
C GLN A 276 1.79 -68.23 58.69
N ALA A 277 2.42 -69.17 57.96
CA ALA A 277 3.25 -68.84 56.80
C ALA A 277 2.41 -68.18 55.68
N MET A 278 1.20 -68.68 55.41
CA MET A 278 0.31 -68.07 54.40
C MET A 278 -0.10 -66.65 54.77
N SER A 279 -0.40 -66.36 56.04
CA SER A 279 -0.77 -65.01 56.49
C SER A 279 0.40 -64.03 56.41
N ALA A 280 1.61 -64.46 56.76
CA ALA A 280 2.81 -63.61 56.64
C ALA A 280 3.13 -63.24 55.17
N VAL A 281 3.01 -64.21 54.25
CA VAL A 281 3.18 -63.97 52.81
C VAL A 281 2.08 -63.03 52.28
N TRP A 282 0.84 -63.21 52.72
CA TRP A 282 -0.27 -62.33 52.34
C TRP A 282 -0.05 -60.88 52.80
N ASN A 283 0.44 -60.67 54.04
CA ASN A 283 0.70 -59.33 54.57
C ASN A 283 1.84 -58.63 53.82
N LEU A 284 2.94 -59.33 53.54
CA LEU A 284 4.05 -58.79 52.74
C LEU A 284 3.61 -58.46 51.30
N GLN A 285 2.76 -59.30 50.70
CA GLN A 285 2.20 -59.03 49.36
C GLN A 285 1.34 -57.76 49.35
N GLN A 286 0.53 -57.52 50.40
CA GLN A 286 -0.30 -56.32 50.53
C GLN A 286 0.54 -55.06 50.77
N GLU A 287 1.58 -55.14 51.59
CA GLU A 287 2.47 -54.00 51.85
C GLU A 287 3.24 -53.58 50.59
N GLN A 288 3.68 -54.56 49.79
CA GLN A 288 4.32 -54.30 48.48
C GLN A 288 3.37 -53.66 47.46
N LEU A 289 2.05 -53.85 47.58
CA LEU A 289 1.06 -53.23 46.70
C LEU A 289 0.69 -51.80 47.14
N GLN A 290 0.81 -51.46 48.42
CA GLN A 290 0.48 -50.12 48.94
C GLN A 290 1.62 -49.09 48.77
N GLN A 291 2.88 -49.52 48.75
CA GLN A 291 4.04 -48.64 48.62
C GLN A 291 4.10 -47.88 47.26
N PRO A 292 3.78 -48.50 46.10
CA PRO A 292 3.67 -47.78 44.83
C PRO A 292 2.46 -46.85 44.75
N GLN A 293 1.38 -47.16 45.49
CA GLN A 293 0.11 -46.43 45.42
C GLN A 293 0.18 -45.06 46.10
N SER A 294 0.94 -44.95 47.19
CA SER A 294 1.20 -43.68 47.88
C SER A 294 2.16 -42.78 47.09
N GLN A 295 3.11 -43.35 46.34
CA GLN A 295 3.99 -42.60 45.44
C GLN A 295 3.25 -42.09 44.19
N ALA A 296 2.31 -42.88 43.63
CA ALA A 296 1.50 -42.48 42.48
C ALA A 296 0.50 -41.37 42.78
N LEU A 297 -0.02 -41.29 44.01
CA LEU A 297 -0.93 -40.22 44.46
C LEU A 297 -0.22 -38.86 44.51
N ALA A 298 1.04 -38.82 44.99
CA ALA A 298 1.84 -37.60 45.01
C ALA A 298 2.22 -37.13 43.59
N ASP A 299 2.50 -38.05 42.66
CA ASP A 299 2.80 -37.74 41.26
C ASP A 299 1.54 -37.31 40.48
N SER A 300 0.36 -37.80 40.84
CA SER A 300 -0.93 -37.40 40.27
C SER A 300 -1.29 -35.94 40.61
N ASP A 301 -1.03 -35.49 41.83
CA ASP A 301 -1.24 -34.09 42.24
C ASP A 301 -0.28 -33.13 41.53
N ALA A 302 0.94 -33.57 41.24
CA ALA A 302 1.88 -32.80 40.43
C ALA A 302 1.44 -32.74 38.95
N HIS A 303 0.91 -33.85 38.42
CA HIS A 303 0.44 -33.92 37.03
C HIS A 303 -0.81 -33.06 36.80
N THR A 304 -1.79 -33.10 37.70
CA THR A 304 -3.01 -32.28 37.62
C THR A 304 -2.69 -30.78 37.69
N LYS A 305 -1.72 -30.37 38.51
CA LYS A 305 -1.27 -28.96 38.58
C LYS A 305 -0.60 -28.48 37.29
N LEU A 306 0.14 -29.37 36.61
CA LEU A 306 0.77 -29.10 35.32
C LEU A 306 -0.25 -29.08 34.17
N GLU A 307 -1.27 -29.93 34.23
CA GLU A 307 -2.38 -29.99 33.27
C GLU A 307 -3.27 -28.74 33.36
N VAL A 308 -3.55 -28.26 34.57
CA VAL A 308 -4.25 -26.98 34.81
C VAL A 308 -3.42 -25.79 34.28
N GLY A 309 -2.09 -25.80 34.45
CA GLY A 309 -1.22 -24.76 33.89
C GLY A 309 -1.17 -24.78 32.35
N SER A 310 -1.20 -25.98 31.75
CA SER A 310 -1.16 -26.16 30.30
C SER A 310 -2.50 -25.76 29.65
N THR A 311 -3.63 -26.11 30.26
CA THR A 311 -4.98 -25.70 29.81
C THR A 311 -5.21 -24.19 29.94
N ALA A 312 -4.69 -23.54 30.98
CA ALA A 312 -4.70 -22.08 31.13
C ALA A 312 -3.84 -21.37 30.05
N LEU A 313 -2.71 -21.95 29.66
CA LEU A 313 -1.87 -21.41 28.58
C LEU A 313 -2.52 -21.59 27.21
N VAL A 314 -3.14 -22.75 26.95
CA VAL A 314 -3.85 -23.04 25.70
C VAL A 314 -5.05 -22.11 25.51
N SER A 315 -5.88 -21.94 26.54
CA SER A 315 -7.01 -20.98 26.49
C SER A 315 -6.55 -19.52 26.32
N GLY A 316 -5.43 -19.14 26.95
CA GLY A 316 -4.82 -17.83 26.76
C GLY A 316 -4.24 -17.62 25.35
N GLN A 317 -3.75 -18.68 24.69
CA GLN A 317 -3.33 -18.61 23.29
C GLN A 317 -4.52 -18.53 22.34
N GLU A 318 -5.56 -19.33 22.56
CA GLU A 318 -6.78 -19.33 21.74
C GLU A 318 -7.45 -17.94 21.77
N GLN A 319 -7.55 -17.31 22.95
CA GLN A 319 -8.05 -15.94 23.08
C GLN A 319 -7.15 -14.89 22.40
N ARG A 320 -5.84 -15.13 22.30
CA ARG A 320 -4.92 -14.28 21.53
C ARG A 320 -5.08 -14.49 20.02
N GLU A 321 -5.46 -15.68 19.57
CA GLU A 321 -5.75 -15.99 18.16
C GLU A 321 -7.13 -15.48 17.72
N SER A 322 -8.12 -15.41 18.60
CA SER A 322 -9.42 -14.78 18.29
C SER A 322 -9.31 -13.25 18.18
N ARG A 323 -8.28 -12.65 18.78
CA ARG A 323 -8.04 -11.19 18.80
C ARG A 323 -7.81 -10.60 17.40
N PRO A 324 -6.93 -11.16 16.54
CA PRO A 324 -6.78 -10.69 15.16
C PRO A 324 -8.04 -10.89 14.32
N GLU A 325 -8.82 -11.96 14.53
CA GLU A 325 -10.12 -12.11 13.83
C GLU A 325 -11.14 -11.05 14.29
N THR A 326 -11.16 -10.74 15.58
CA THR A 326 -12.00 -9.66 16.12
C THR A 326 -11.59 -8.30 15.56
N LEU A 327 -10.29 -8.02 15.53
CA LEU A 327 -9.74 -6.82 14.90
C LEU A 327 -10.02 -6.80 13.40
N GLN A 328 -9.97 -7.93 12.70
CA GLN A 328 -10.32 -8.04 11.29
C GLN A 328 -11.79 -7.69 11.05
N TRP A 329 -12.72 -8.18 11.88
CA TRP A 329 -14.13 -7.81 11.82
C TRP A 329 -14.35 -6.33 12.17
N GLU A 330 -13.61 -5.75 13.11
CA GLU A 330 -13.62 -4.31 13.39
C GLU A 330 -13.08 -3.49 12.21
N TRP A 331 -12.00 -3.93 11.57
CA TRP A 331 -11.44 -3.30 10.37
C TRP A 331 -12.44 -3.32 9.21
N VAL A 332 -13.10 -4.47 8.97
CA VAL A 332 -14.16 -4.57 7.95
C VAL A 332 -15.34 -3.65 8.29
N ARG A 333 -15.73 -3.56 9.57
CA ARG A 333 -16.77 -2.64 10.03
C ARG A 333 -16.40 -1.17 9.82
N VAL A 334 -15.15 -0.79 10.10
CA VAL A 334 -14.63 0.57 9.88
C VAL A 334 -14.53 0.88 8.39
N GLN A 335 -14.07 -0.06 7.56
CA GLN A 335 -14.01 0.08 6.10
C GLN A 335 -15.40 0.25 5.50
N TYR A 336 -16.38 -0.54 5.94
CA TYR A 336 -17.77 -0.39 5.53
C TYR A 336 -18.37 0.95 5.97
N GLY A 337 -18.07 1.41 7.20
CA GLY A 337 -18.47 2.73 7.68
C GLY A 337 -17.81 3.90 6.93
N GLN A 338 -16.54 3.75 6.52
CA GLN A 338 -15.87 4.72 5.65
C GLN A 338 -16.43 4.72 4.23
N GLY A 339 -16.77 3.54 3.68
CA GLY A 339 -17.47 3.40 2.41
C GLY A 339 -18.81 4.12 2.42
N GLN A 340 -19.64 3.88 3.44
CA GLN A 340 -20.91 4.61 3.59
C GLN A 340 -20.71 6.13 3.73
N ARG A 341 -19.69 6.59 4.48
CA ARG A 341 -19.39 8.03 4.54
C ARG A 341 -18.97 8.57 3.18
N ARG A 342 -18.16 7.84 2.41
CA ARG A 342 -17.76 8.19 1.04
C ARG A 342 -18.96 8.20 0.08
N ASP A 343 -19.89 7.27 0.24
CA ASP A 343 -21.13 7.19 -0.55
C ASP A 343 -22.09 8.34 -0.20
N THR A 344 -22.22 8.71 1.08
CA THR A 344 -22.98 9.91 1.50
C THR A 344 -22.30 11.21 1.08
N GLN A 345 -20.96 11.25 1.03
CA GLN A 345 -20.18 12.36 0.51
C GLN A 345 -20.30 12.47 -1.02
N GLY A 346 -20.41 11.32 -1.72
CA GLY A 346 -20.73 11.23 -3.15
C GLY A 346 -22.17 11.61 -3.48
N LEU A 347 -23.13 11.31 -2.61
CA LEU A 347 -24.53 11.74 -2.77
C LEU A 347 -24.69 13.27 -2.62
N LEU A 348 -23.83 13.92 -1.83
CA LEU A 348 -23.74 15.38 -1.73
C LEU A 348 -22.97 16.03 -2.91
N SER A 349 -22.25 15.23 -3.70
CA SER A 349 -21.48 15.64 -4.88
C SER A 349 -22.12 15.01 -6.14
N GLY A 350 -23.27 15.56 -6.56
CA GLY A 350 -24.15 14.95 -7.56
C GLY A 350 -23.50 14.41 -8.84
N LYS A 351 -23.78 13.12 -9.13
CA LYS A 351 -24.07 12.49 -10.44
C LYS A 351 -24.32 10.97 -10.25
N PRO A 352 -25.28 10.32 -10.95
CA PRO A 352 -25.74 8.99 -10.54
C PRO A 352 -25.44 7.80 -11.50
N HIS A 353 -25.48 6.59 -10.90
CA HIS A 353 -25.69 5.21 -11.42
C HIS A 353 -24.49 4.45 -12.04
N THR A 354 -24.08 3.28 -11.52
CA THR A 354 -24.79 1.97 -11.66
C THR A 354 -24.25 0.91 -10.65
N PRO A 355 -25.08 -0.05 -10.15
CA PRO A 355 -24.68 -1.00 -9.11
C PRO A 355 -24.16 -2.34 -9.67
N ALA A 356 -23.16 -2.92 -8.99
CA ALA A 356 -22.75 -4.31 -9.14
C ALA A 356 -23.43 -5.18 -8.07
N SER A 357 -24.05 -6.27 -8.51
CA SER A 357 -24.75 -7.26 -7.68
C SER A 357 -23.80 -8.13 -6.86
N SER A 358 -24.28 -8.45 -5.67
CA SER A 358 -23.67 -9.18 -4.57
C SER A 358 -23.94 -10.70 -4.58
N LEU A 359 -22.94 -11.44 -4.06
CA LEU A 359 -22.99 -12.54 -3.07
C LEU A 359 -23.99 -13.71 -3.21
N SER A 360 -23.47 -14.94 -3.10
CA SER A 360 -23.92 -16.01 -2.15
C SER A 360 -22.95 -17.21 -2.30
N SER A 361 -22.25 -17.76 -1.30
CA SER A 361 -22.59 -18.34 0.02
C SER A 361 -23.26 -19.73 -0.04
N ALA A 362 -22.52 -20.75 0.42
CA ALA A 362 -22.97 -22.08 0.86
C ALA A 362 -21.82 -22.72 1.69
N SER A 363 -21.89 -22.68 3.02
CA SER A 363 -22.38 -23.71 3.97
C SER A 363 -21.48 -24.96 4.10
N PRO A 364 -20.94 -25.29 5.31
CA PRO A 364 -19.94 -26.33 5.50
C PRO A 364 -20.50 -27.57 6.24
N GLU A 365 -20.49 -28.75 5.62
CA GLU A 365 -20.61 -30.02 6.35
C GLU A 365 -20.26 -31.23 5.47
N ALA A 366 -18.96 -31.56 5.43
CA ALA A 366 -18.45 -32.88 5.04
C ALA A 366 -17.00 -32.99 5.54
N SER A 367 -16.89 -33.35 6.82
CA SER A 367 -15.65 -33.45 7.57
C SER A 367 -14.86 -34.73 7.25
N GLN A 368 -13.55 -34.55 7.09
CA GLN A 368 -12.50 -35.28 7.83
C GLN A 368 -11.72 -36.47 7.24
N LEU A 369 -11.88 -36.92 5.98
CA LEU A 369 -10.95 -37.95 5.44
C LEU A 369 -10.26 -37.67 4.10
N LEU A 370 -10.57 -36.55 3.44
CA LEU A 370 -9.97 -36.15 2.15
C LEU A 370 -9.21 -34.80 2.21
N GLN A 371 -9.13 -34.20 3.41
CA GLN A 371 -8.56 -32.86 3.64
C GLN A 371 -7.10 -32.70 3.14
N PRO A 372 -6.15 -33.63 3.39
CA PRO A 372 -4.75 -33.38 2.99
C PRO A 372 -4.53 -33.46 1.47
N GLU A 373 -5.23 -34.37 0.78
CA GLU A 373 -5.08 -34.54 -0.67
C GLU A 373 -5.81 -33.42 -1.44
N THR A 374 -7.00 -33.05 -0.98
CA THR A 374 -7.77 -31.94 -1.56
C THR A 374 -7.12 -30.59 -1.30
N GLU A 375 -6.47 -30.38 -0.15
CA GLU A 375 -5.68 -29.16 0.10
C GLU A 375 -4.41 -29.12 -0.72
N LYS A 376 -3.68 -30.23 -0.89
CA LYS A 376 -2.48 -30.29 -1.73
C LYS A 376 -2.85 -30.02 -3.20
N GLN A 377 -3.97 -30.57 -3.66
CA GLN A 377 -4.49 -30.34 -5.01
C GLN A 377 -5.04 -28.92 -5.16
N ARG A 378 -5.66 -28.33 -4.14
CA ARG A 378 -6.05 -26.91 -4.12
C ARG A 378 -4.86 -25.96 -4.11
N ARG A 379 -3.79 -26.26 -3.35
CA ARG A 379 -2.54 -25.47 -3.35
C ARG A 379 -1.83 -25.57 -4.71
N SER A 380 -1.83 -26.75 -5.33
CA SER A 380 -1.31 -26.95 -6.69
C SER A 380 -2.14 -26.21 -7.74
N LEU A 381 -3.47 -26.27 -7.67
CA LEU A 381 -4.36 -25.53 -8.58
C LEU A 381 -4.33 -24.01 -8.34
N TRP A 382 -4.17 -23.57 -7.09
CA TRP A 382 -3.97 -22.16 -6.76
C TRP A 382 -2.61 -21.67 -7.25
N GLY A 383 -1.55 -22.46 -7.09
CA GLY A 383 -0.22 -22.17 -7.64
C GLY A 383 -0.24 -22.09 -9.16
N LYS A 384 -0.89 -23.05 -9.84
CA LYS A 384 -1.10 -23.04 -11.30
C LYS A 384 -2.02 -21.90 -11.75
N GLY A 385 -3.04 -21.56 -10.98
CA GLY A 385 -3.93 -20.42 -11.25
C GLY A 385 -3.25 -19.07 -11.06
N ALA A 386 -2.34 -18.97 -10.09
CA ALA A 386 -1.52 -17.78 -9.86
C ALA A 386 -0.48 -17.60 -10.97
N THR A 387 0.13 -18.67 -11.47
CA THR A 387 1.07 -18.60 -12.60
C THR A 387 0.36 -18.32 -13.92
N VAL A 388 -0.80 -18.93 -14.18
CA VAL A 388 -1.65 -18.61 -15.34
C VAL A 388 -2.16 -17.17 -15.26
N GLY A 389 -2.55 -16.69 -14.08
CA GLY A 389 -2.97 -15.31 -13.86
C GLY A 389 -1.84 -14.30 -13.97
N ALA A 390 -0.61 -14.67 -13.60
CA ALA A 390 0.59 -13.86 -13.80
C ALA A 390 0.95 -13.79 -15.29
N ARG A 391 0.95 -14.93 -15.99
CA ARG A 391 1.21 -14.99 -17.44
C ARG A 391 0.16 -14.24 -18.24
N ARG A 392 -1.13 -14.39 -17.91
CA ARG A 392 -2.23 -13.64 -18.54
C ARG A 392 -2.16 -12.13 -18.23
N ARG A 393 -1.63 -11.74 -17.07
CA ARG A 393 -1.33 -10.32 -16.80
C ARG A 393 -0.18 -9.87 -17.69
N GLU A 394 0.92 -10.60 -17.74
CA GLU A 394 2.08 -10.29 -18.58
C GLU A 394 1.75 -10.22 -20.07
N ASP A 395 0.88 -11.11 -20.57
CA ASP A 395 0.34 -11.07 -21.93
C ASP A 395 -0.54 -9.82 -22.14
N ARG A 396 -1.39 -9.46 -21.18
CA ARG A 396 -2.19 -8.22 -21.24
C ARG A 396 -1.33 -6.95 -21.15
N TRP A 397 -0.24 -6.99 -20.38
CA TRP A 397 0.73 -5.90 -20.29
C TRP A 397 1.52 -5.78 -21.60
N SER A 398 1.90 -6.90 -22.21
CA SER A 398 2.57 -6.95 -23.51
C SER A 398 1.66 -6.45 -24.64
N GLU A 399 0.37 -6.81 -24.62
CA GLU A 399 -0.63 -6.36 -25.58
C GLU A 399 -1.00 -4.87 -25.39
N ALA A 400 -1.04 -4.38 -24.14
CA ALA A 400 -1.20 -2.96 -23.85
C ALA A 400 0.01 -2.13 -24.31
N ILE A 401 1.23 -2.64 -24.14
CA ILE A 401 2.45 -2.00 -24.65
C ILE A 401 2.51 -2.06 -26.18
N ALA A 402 2.03 -3.12 -26.82
CA ALA A 402 1.92 -3.20 -28.28
C ALA A 402 0.82 -2.30 -28.86
N ALA A 403 -0.24 -2.02 -28.09
CA ALA A 403 -1.33 -1.10 -28.47
C ALA A 403 -1.01 0.39 -28.20
N ALA A 404 -0.16 0.69 -27.21
CA ALA A 404 0.29 2.03 -26.86
C ALA A 404 0.96 2.85 -27.99
N PRO A 405 1.83 2.29 -28.86
CA PRO A 405 2.49 3.08 -29.92
C PRO A 405 1.52 3.61 -30.98
N GLY A 406 0.31 3.06 -31.08
CA GLY A 406 -0.75 3.58 -31.94
C GLY A 406 -1.47 4.80 -31.36
N GLN A 407 -1.65 4.85 -30.04
CA GLN A 407 -2.32 5.95 -29.36
C GLN A 407 -1.40 7.17 -29.23
N GLU A 408 -0.13 6.97 -28.87
CA GLU A 408 0.85 8.07 -28.78
C GLU A 408 1.14 8.68 -30.17
N ARG A 409 1.12 7.86 -31.24
CA ARG A 409 1.22 8.35 -32.62
C ARG A 409 -0.02 9.10 -33.07
N ARG A 410 -1.23 8.68 -32.68
CA ARG A 410 -2.48 9.40 -32.97
C ARG A 410 -2.62 10.71 -32.19
N GLU A 411 -2.15 10.76 -30.94
CA GLU A 411 -2.11 11.99 -30.14
C GLU A 411 -1.04 12.96 -30.66
N ARG A 412 0.13 12.47 -31.09
CA ARG A 412 1.16 13.27 -31.79
C ARG A 412 0.69 13.76 -33.18
N GLU A 413 -0.10 12.97 -33.91
CA GLU A 413 -0.69 13.39 -35.19
C GLU A 413 -1.85 14.39 -34.99
N GLN A 414 -2.68 14.25 -33.94
CA GLN A 414 -3.74 15.21 -33.61
C GLN A 414 -3.17 16.56 -33.17
N THR A 415 -2.16 16.56 -32.30
CA THR A 415 -1.44 17.78 -31.90
C THR A 415 -0.68 18.43 -33.06
N ASN A 416 -0.23 17.67 -34.06
CA ASN A 416 0.43 18.21 -35.27
C ASN A 416 -0.57 18.77 -36.30
N VAL A 417 -1.79 18.25 -36.38
CA VAL A 417 -2.87 18.83 -37.22
C VAL A 417 -3.38 20.14 -36.63
N GLU A 418 -3.44 20.25 -35.30
CA GLU A 418 -3.89 21.46 -34.60
C GLU A 418 -2.85 22.60 -34.61
N VAL A 419 -1.56 22.29 -34.87
CA VAL A 419 -0.45 23.26 -34.89
C VAL A 419 0.09 23.53 -36.30
N ARG A 420 -0.61 23.16 -37.39
CA ARG A 420 -0.26 23.65 -38.74
C ARG A 420 -0.41 25.18 -38.78
N PRO A 421 0.68 25.96 -38.95
CA PRO A 421 0.54 27.41 -38.98
C PRO A 421 -0.03 27.86 -40.32
N LEU A 422 -0.87 28.88 -40.23
CA LEU A 422 -1.32 29.78 -41.29
C LEU A 422 -0.14 30.36 -42.08
N LYS A 423 0.46 29.55 -42.96
CA LYS A 423 1.47 30.00 -43.94
C LYS A 423 1.03 29.66 -45.35
N GLU A 424 -0.15 30.14 -45.71
CA GLU A 424 -0.48 30.48 -47.08
C GLU A 424 -0.53 32.01 -47.17
N LYS A 425 0.54 32.61 -47.70
CA LYS A 425 0.51 33.96 -48.27
C LYS A 425 1.06 33.91 -49.70
N PRO A 426 0.56 34.78 -50.59
CA PRO A 426 0.57 34.55 -52.02
C PRO A 426 1.94 34.80 -52.66
N LYS A 427 2.13 34.10 -53.78
CA LYS A 427 3.16 34.35 -54.78
C LYS A 427 3.12 35.81 -55.26
N GLY A 428 4.28 36.45 -55.30
CA GLY A 428 4.45 37.70 -56.05
C GLY A 428 5.55 38.58 -55.48
N LEU A 429 6.76 38.41 -56.02
CA LEU A 429 7.77 39.43 -56.39
C LEU A 429 9.16 38.80 -56.30
N GLN A 430 9.59 38.28 -57.45
CA GLN A 430 11.00 38.09 -57.80
C GLN A 430 11.61 39.47 -58.05
N ASP A 431 12.75 39.76 -57.44
CA ASP A 431 13.93 40.34 -58.08
C ASP A 431 15.11 40.40 -57.07
N LEU A 432 16.07 39.48 -57.27
CA LEU A 432 17.56 39.54 -57.22
C LEU A 432 18.33 40.53 -56.29
N PRO A 433 19.65 40.31 -56.03
CA PRO A 433 20.47 39.08 -55.99
C PRO A 433 21.39 38.93 -54.75
N GLU A 434 22.10 37.80 -54.75
CA GLU A 434 23.11 37.28 -53.83
C GLU A 434 24.36 38.15 -53.63
N GLU A 435 24.97 38.06 -52.43
CA GLU A 435 26.44 38.12 -52.31
C GLU A 435 26.98 37.34 -51.09
N ASN A 436 27.68 36.24 -51.40
CA ASN A 436 28.86 35.64 -50.76
C ASN A 436 29.02 35.61 -49.23
N ARG A 437 28.97 34.40 -48.65
CA ARG A 437 29.98 33.95 -47.65
C ARG A 437 30.43 32.50 -47.88
N VAL A 438 31.63 32.41 -48.46
CA VAL A 438 32.67 31.38 -48.29
C VAL A 438 32.67 30.86 -46.83
N GLY A 439 32.74 29.58 -46.47
CA GLY A 439 33.27 28.40 -47.16
C GLY A 439 34.57 27.95 -46.49
N THR A 440 34.51 27.06 -45.48
CA THR A 440 35.58 26.06 -45.18
C THR A 440 35.17 25.14 -44.02
N SER A 441 34.85 23.89 -44.35
CA SER A 441 34.98 22.75 -43.43
C SER A 441 35.20 21.50 -44.28
N ARG A 442 36.47 21.06 -44.34
CA ARG A 442 36.86 19.78 -44.91
C ARG A 442 38.01 19.23 -44.06
N GLY A 443 37.81 18.03 -43.52
CA GLY A 443 38.87 17.27 -42.85
C GLY A 443 38.31 16.19 -41.93
N LYS A 444 38.10 14.99 -42.48
CA LYS A 444 37.95 13.73 -41.74
C LYS A 444 39.30 13.00 -41.72
N GLU A 445 39.44 12.12 -40.72
CA GLU A 445 40.41 11.00 -40.58
C GLU A 445 41.85 11.43 -40.23
N THR A 446 42.62 10.77 -39.35
CA THR A 446 42.79 9.33 -39.03
C THR A 446 43.26 9.06 -37.59
N GLU A 447 42.93 7.86 -37.10
CA GLU A 447 43.65 6.89 -36.24
C GLU A 447 44.89 7.23 -35.36
N HIS A 448 44.82 6.63 -34.15
CA HIS A 448 45.83 5.81 -33.43
C HIS A 448 46.80 6.42 -32.38
N GLN A 449 46.92 5.61 -31.30
CA GLN A 449 47.98 5.49 -30.28
C GLN A 449 48.03 6.48 -29.11
N ALA A 450 47.67 5.98 -27.92
CA ALA A 450 48.57 5.89 -26.75
C ALA A 450 47.84 5.23 -25.57
N GLU A 451 48.25 4.00 -25.24
CA GLU A 451 48.16 3.44 -23.90
C GLU A 451 49.05 4.26 -22.92
N GLU A 452 48.87 4.00 -21.63
CA GLU A 452 49.84 4.26 -20.55
C GLU A 452 49.75 5.61 -19.80
N ASN A 453 48.95 5.64 -18.73
CA ASN A 453 49.39 6.00 -17.36
C ASN A 453 48.22 5.81 -16.37
N THR A 454 48.26 4.76 -15.55
CA THR A 454 48.67 4.78 -14.12
C THR A 454 47.78 5.70 -13.28
N ASP A 455 46.84 5.12 -12.52
CA ASP A 455 47.08 4.59 -11.18
C ASP A 455 47.54 5.69 -10.21
N MET A 456 46.58 6.33 -9.53
CA MET A 456 46.70 6.89 -8.17
C MET A 456 45.44 7.69 -7.85
N LYS A 457 44.59 7.13 -6.97
CA LYS A 457 43.88 7.83 -5.87
C LYS A 457 42.99 6.84 -5.13
N HIS A 458 43.64 5.95 -4.39
CA HIS A 458 43.14 5.46 -3.13
C HIS A 458 44.08 5.98 -2.04
N SER A 459 43.52 6.24 -0.86
CA SER A 459 44.18 6.75 0.35
C SER A 459 44.49 8.25 0.41
N VAL A 460 43.62 9.01 1.09
CA VAL A 460 44.04 9.75 2.29
C VAL A 460 42.90 9.69 3.30
N THR A 461 43.10 8.87 4.32
CA THR A 461 42.45 8.92 5.62
C THR A 461 43.19 9.96 6.46
N LEU A 462 42.46 10.87 7.10
CA LEU A 462 42.69 11.36 8.46
C LEU A 462 41.35 11.77 9.06
#